data_AF-A0A2Z3JHA4-F1
#
_entry.id   AF-A0A2Z3JHA4-F1
#
_cell.length_a   1.000
_cell.length_b   1.000
_cell.length_c   1.000
_cell.angle_alpha   90.00
_cell.angle_beta   90.00
_cell.angle_gamma   90.00
#
_symmetry.space_group_name_H-M   'P 1'
#
loop_
_entity.id
_entity.type
_entity.pdbx_description
1 polymer ?
#
loop_
_entity_poly.entity_id
_entity_poly.type
_entity_poly.pdbx_seq_one_letter_code
_entity_poly.pdbx_strand_id
1 'polypeptide(L)'
;MPLQASLVVWRARALRYTSLYVLLAAALLGLRYATRQTYPHLRELRASVQDLQTQRDHLELEVQTLTTGPRVLEWATSHDMLPYAQASKTAGDIAPLPAPPALAPEAGPFEVHVRWK
;
A
#
# COMPACT_ATOMS: atom_id res chain seq x y z
N MET A 1 -76.13 -20.48 17.04
CA MET A 1 -74.88 -20.67 16.26
C MET A 1 -73.82 -19.56 16.46
N PRO A 2 -73.55 -19.01 17.67
CA PRO A 2 -72.48 -17.99 17.85
C PRO A 2 -71.08 -18.57 18.11
N LEU A 3 -70.99 -19.80 18.63
CA LEU A 3 -69.72 -20.44 19.05
C LEU A 3 -68.80 -20.83 17.87
N GLN A 4 -69.37 -21.12 16.69
CA GLN A 4 -68.59 -21.45 15.49
C GLN A 4 -67.91 -20.21 14.91
N ALA A 5 -68.60 -19.06 14.91
CA ALA A 5 -68.03 -17.79 14.45
C ALA A 5 -66.86 -17.34 15.34
N SER A 6 -66.95 -17.52 16.66
CA SER A 6 -65.85 -17.17 17.58
C SER A 6 -64.62 -18.07 17.38
N LEU A 7 -64.80 -19.39 17.22
CA LEU A 7 -63.71 -20.33 16.95
C LEU A 7 -62.98 -20.03 15.63
N VAL A 8 -63.70 -19.63 14.59
CA VAL A 8 -63.11 -19.23 13.30
C VAL A 8 -62.24 -17.97 13.45
N VAL A 9 -62.71 -16.97 14.21
CA VAL A 9 -61.94 -15.74 14.49
C VAL A 9 -60.67 -16.04 15.30
N TRP A 10 -60.77 -16.88 16.33
CA TRP A 10 -59.61 -17.29 17.13
C TRP A 10 -58.59 -18.09 16.32
N ARG A 11 -59.05 -19.02 15.48
CA ARG A 11 -58.17 -19.78 14.57
C ARG A 11 -57.45 -18.87 13.57
N ALA A 12 -58.17 -17.95 12.93
CA ALA A 12 -57.57 -17.01 11.98
C ALA A 12 -56.50 -16.13 12.65
N ARG A 13 -56.75 -15.68 13.88
CA ARG A 13 -55.80 -14.88 14.65
C ARG A 13 -54.59 -15.69 15.11
N ALA A 14 -54.78 -16.93 15.56
CA ALA A 14 -53.70 -17.84 15.92
C ALA A 14 -52.82 -18.18 14.71
N LEU A 15 -53.42 -18.44 13.54
CA LEU A 15 -52.68 -18.69 12.29
C LEU A 15 -51.86 -17.47 11.88
N ARG A 16 -52.42 -16.25 11.97
CA ARG A 16 -51.68 -15.01 11.68
C ARG A 16 -50.48 -14.83 12.59
N TYR A 17 -50.63 -15.02 13.90
CA TYR A 17 -49.51 -14.85 14.82
C TYR A 17 -48.46 -15.93 14.64
N THR A 18 -48.86 -17.20 14.49
CA THR A 18 -47.92 -18.30 14.24
C THR A 18 -47.15 -18.11 12.94
N SER A 19 -47.80 -17.69 11.84
CA SER A 19 -47.10 -17.39 10.59
C SER A 19 -46.10 -16.24 10.75
N LEU A 20 -46.44 -15.23 11.56
CA LEU A 20 -45.56 -14.09 11.81
C LEU A 20 -44.32 -14.50 12.62
N TYR A 21 -44.51 -15.34 13.63
CA TYR A 21 -43.39 -15.90 14.40
C TYR A 21 -42.52 -16.85 13.58
N VAL A 22 -43.11 -17.65 12.70
CA VAL A 22 -42.35 -18.52 11.78
C VAL A 22 -41.52 -17.69 10.80
N LEU A 23 -42.10 -16.63 10.23
CA LEU A 23 -41.37 -15.70 9.37
C LEU A 23 -40.23 -15.02 10.13
N LEU A 24 -40.48 -14.55 11.34
CA LEU A 24 -39.46 -13.93 12.19
C LEU A 24 -38.33 -14.92 12.49
N ALA A 25 -38.66 -16.16 12.86
CA ALA A 25 -37.67 -17.20 13.14
C ALA A 25 -36.85 -17.54 11.89
N ALA A 26 -37.48 -17.64 10.72
CA ALA A 26 -36.80 -17.87 9.45
C ALA A 26 -35.86 -16.71 9.09
N ALA A 27 -36.29 -15.46 9.29
CA ALA A 27 -35.45 -14.29 9.05
C ALA A 27 -34.24 -14.25 9.98
N LEU A 28 -34.43 -14.51 11.28
CA LEU A 28 -33.33 -14.57 12.26
C LEU A 28 -32.35 -15.71 11.95
N LEU A 29 -32.87 -16.87 11.55
CA LEU A 29 -32.02 -18.01 11.19
C LEU A 29 -31.24 -17.73 9.89
N GLY A 30 -31.88 -17.14 8.89
CA GLY A 30 -31.23 -16.70 7.66
C GLY A 30 -30.12 -15.69 7.92
N LEU A 31 -30.38 -14.69 8.76
CA LEU A 31 -29.38 -13.69 9.16
C LEU A 31 -28.21 -14.33 9.92
N ARG A 32 -28.50 -15.25 10.84
CA ARG A 32 -27.47 -16.00 11.57
C ARG A 32 -26.63 -16.86 10.62
N TYR A 33 -27.24 -17.49 9.63
CA TYR A 33 -26.52 -18.28 8.64
C TYR A 33 -25.64 -17.40 7.75
N ALA A 34 -26.16 -16.27 7.27
CA ALA A 34 -25.43 -15.32 6.43
C ALA A 34 -24.21 -14.72 7.15
N THR A 35 -24.35 -14.43 8.44
CA THR A 35 -23.27 -13.84 9.27
C THR A 35 -22.32 -14.87 9.90
N ARG A 36 -22.63 -16.17 9.79
CA ARG A 36 -21.84 -17.26 10.40
C ARG A 36 -20.40 -17.27 9.91
N GLN A 37 -20.20 -16.96 8.62
CA GLN A 37 -18.89 -17.04 7.98
C GLN A 37 -18.07 -15.74 8.08
N THR A 38 -18.68 -14.63 8.51
CA THR A 38 -18.00 -13.34 8.54
C THR A 38 -16.84 -13.34 9.53
N TYR A 39 -17.04 -13.87 10.74
CA TYR A 39 -15.99 -13.95 11.75
C TYR A 39 -14.82 -14.88 11.39
N PRO A 40 -15.05 -16.15 10.96
CA PRO A 40 -13.95 -17.02 10.55
C PRO A 40 -13.21 -16.46 9.33
N HIS A 41 -13.93 -15.90 8.34
CA HIS A 41 -13.30 -15.31 7.16
C HIS A 41 -12.41 -14.11 7.51
N LEU A 42 -12.86 -13.23 8.42
CA LEU A 42 -12.03 -12.13 8.92
C LEU A 42 -10.79 -12.62 9.69
N ARG A 43 -10.92 -13.72 10.42
CA ARG A 43 -9.79 -14.34 11.13
C ARG A 43 -8.78 -14.94 10.15
N GLU A 44 -9.24 -15.63 9.12
CA GLU A 44 -8.39 -16.16 8.05
C GLU A 44 -7.67 -15.05 7.30
N LEU A 45 -8.39 -13.98 6.90
CA LEU A 45 -7.78 -12.80 6.27
C LEU A 45 -6.71 -12.17 7.17
N ARG A 46 -6.96 -12.07 8.47
CA ARG A 46 -5.98 -11.51 9.40
C ARG A 46 -4.74 -12.39 9.48
N ALA A 47 -4.90 -13.71 9.51
CA ALA A 47 -3.79 -14.66 9.52
C ALA A 47 -2.97 -14.56 8.22
N SER A 48 -3.62 -14.48 7.06
CA SER A 48 -2.91 -14.34 5.78
C SER A 48 -2.15 -13.02 5.68
N VAL A 49 -2.72 -11.92 6.18
CA VAL A 49 -2.02 -10.62 6.22
C VAL A 49 -0.77 -10.69 7.09
N GLN A 50 -0.85 -11.36 8.25
CA GLN A 50 0.31 -11.53 9.12
C GLN A 50 1.41 -12.38 8.45
N ASP A 51 1.02 -13.48 7.79
CA ASP A 51 1.96 -14.34 7.07
C ASP A 51 2.68 -13.56 5.94
N LEU A 52 1.92 -12.80 5.14
CA LEU A 52 2.47 -11.92 4.09
C LEU A 52 3.42 -10.85 4.66
N GLN A 53 3.12 -10.28 5.82
CA GLN A 53 4.01 -9.32 6.47
C GLN A 53 5.32 -9.99 6.91
N THR A 54 5.25 -11.18 7.51
CA THR A 54 6.45 -11.94 7.88
C THR A 54 7.30 -12.30 6.66
N GLN A 55 6.67 -12.73 5.56
CA GLN A 55 7.37 -13.03 4.31
C GLN A 55 8.06 -11.78 3.72
N ARG A 56 7.36 -10.63 3.73
CA ARG A 56 7.94 -9.36 3.30
C ARG A 56 9.17 -9.01 4.14
N ASP A 57 9.06 -9.08 5.46
CA ASP A 57 10.15 -8.71 6.37
C ASP A 57 11.36 -9.63 6.18
N HIS A 58 11.12 -10.92 5.97
CA HIS A 58 12.16 -11.88 5.66
C HIS A 58 12.86 -11.55 4.33
N LEU A 59 12.09 -11.31 3.27
CA LEU A 59 12.64 -10.94 1.96
C LEU A 59 13.39 -9.61 2.01
N GLU A 60 12.93 -8.64 2.78
CA GLU A 60 13.62 -7.38 2.98
C GLU A 60 14.98 -7.59 3.63
N LEU A 61 15.04 -8.42 4.68
CA LEU A 61 16.31 -8.80 5.31
C LEU A 61 17.22 -9.56 4.33
N GLU A 62 16.70 -10.51 3.55
CA GLU A 62 17.48 -11.21 2.53
C GLU A 62 18.06 -10.24 1.49
N VAL A 63 17.25 -9.33 0.96
CA VAL A 63 17.70 -8.32 0.01
C VAL A 63 18.78 -7.45 0.64
N GLN A 64 18.61 -6.98 1.88
CA GLN A 64 19.64 -6.20 2.58
C GLN A 64 20.95 -6.99 2.71
N THR A 65 20.88 -8.27 3.07
CA THR A 65 22.08 -9.13 3.16
C THR A 65 22.75 -9.35 1.82
N LEU A 66 21.99 -9.47 0.73
CA LEU A 66 22.49 -9.68 -0.63
C LEU A 66 23.04 -8.39 -1.25
N THR A 67 22.44 -7.24 -0.94
CA THR A 67 22.80 -5.91 -1.46
C THR A 67 23.85 -5.19 -0.62
N THR A 68 24.36 -5.83 0.45
CA THR A 68 25.46 -5.28 1.23
C THR A 68 26.69 -5.06 0.33
N GLY A 69 27.28 -3.86 0.35
CA GLY A 69 28.34 -3.44 -0.58
C GLY A 69 29.47 -4.46 -0.83
N PRO A 70 30.05 -5.09 0.22
CA PRO A 70 31.06 -6.15 0.05
C PRO A 70 30.56 -7.35 -0.76
N ARG A 71 29.31 -7.79 -0.55
CA ARG A 71 28.74 -8.96 -1.23
C ARG A 71 28.39 -8.66 -2.69
N VAL A 72 27.96 -7.42 -2.96
CA VAL A 72 27.76 -6.93 -4.34
C VAL A 72 29.09 -6.86 -5.09
N LEU A 73 30.17 -6.42 -4.44
CA LEU A 73 31.50 -6.42 -5.03
C LEU A 73 32.03 -7.83 -5.30
N GLU A 74 31.80 -8.77 -4.38
CA GLU A 74 32.16 -10.19 -4.55
C GLU A 74 31.40 -10.83 -5.72
N TRP A 75 30.09 -10.59 -5.81
CA TRP A 75 29.27 -11.02 -6.94
C TRP A 75 29.71 -10.40 -8.27
N ALA A 76 30.01 -9.10 -8.28
CA ALA A 76 30.49 -8.40 -9.48
C ALA A 76 31.84 -8.98 -9.95
N THR A 77 32.75 -9.26 -9.01
CA THR A 77 34.06 -9.86 -9.30
C THR A 77 33.92 -11.28 -9.86
N SER A 78 32.96 -12.08 -9.37
CA SER A 78 32.69 -13.43 -9.91
C SER A 78 32.05 -13.44 -11.29
N HIS A 79 31.51 -12.29 -11.74
CA HIS A 79 30.93 -12.10 -13.08
C HIS A 79 31.83 -11.26 -13.99
N ASP A 80 33.15 -11.23 -13.73
CA ASP A 80 34.15 -10.49 -14.50
C ASP A 80 33.87 -8.97 -14.62
N MET A 81 33.08 -8.41 -13.72
CA MET A 81 32.83 -6.98 -13.67
C MET A 81 33.95 -6.28 -12.90
N LEU A 82 34.57 -5.28 -13.54
CA LEU A 82 35.65 -4.50 -12.94
C LEU A 82 35.08 -3.31 -12.15
N PRO A 83 35.57 -3.05 -10.92
CA PRO A 83 35.18 -1.86 -10.19
C PRO A 83 35.59 -0.60 -10.96
N TYR A 84 34.76 0.44 -10.91
CA TYR A 84 34.99 1.70 -11.64
C TYR A 84 36.35 2.35 -11.34
N ALA A 85 36.92 2.11 -10.16
CA ALA A 85 38.25 2.57 -9.79
C ALA A 85 39.37 1.91 -10.63
N GLN A 86 39.16 0.69 -11.11
CA GLN A 86 40.11 -0.10 -11.90
C GLN A 86 39.78 -0.12 -13.40
N ALA A 87 38.58 0.35 -13.78
CA ALA A 87 38.22 0.50 -15.18
C ALA A 87 39.16 1.51 -15.87
N SER A 88 39.62 1.18 -17.08
CA SER A 88 40.44 2.09 -17.89
C SER A 88 39.61 3.33 -18.26
N LYS A 89 39.94 4.46 -17.66
CA LYS A 89 39.29 5.75 -17.95
C LYS A 89 39.95 6.37 -19.16
N THR A 90 39.27 6.37 -20.29
CA THR A 90 39.64 7.18 -21.45
C THR A 90 39.21 8.62 -21.19
N ALA A 91 40.17 9.50 -20.94
CA ALA A 91 39.89 10.93 -20.97
C ALA A 91 39.54 11.31 -22.42
N GLY A 92 38.29 11.67 -22.66
CA GLY A 92 37.91 12.32 -23.91
C GLY A 92 38.54 13.71 -23.94
N ASP A 93 39.23 14.02 -25.04
CA ASP A 93 39.81 15.33 -25.25
C ASP A 93 38.66 16.34 -25.47
N ILE A 94 38.36 17.11 -24.43
CA ILE A 94 37.34 18.16 -24.50
C ILE A 94 38.04 19.37 -25.11
N ALA A 95 37.68 19.70 -26.35
CA ALA A 95 38.22 20.88 -27.04
C ALA A 95 38.07 22.11 -26.13
N PRO A 96 39.17 22.87 -25.89
CA PRO A 96 39.11 24.04 -25.03
C PRO A 96 38.10 25.03 -25.59
N LEU A 97 37.16 25.47 -24.76
CA LEU A 97 36.25 26.55 -25.14
C LEU A 97 37.09 27.79 -25.48
N PRO A 98 36.74 28.53 -26.55
CA PRO A 98 37.43 29.76 -26.89
C PRO A 98 37.40 30.72 -25.70
N ALA A 99 38.53 31.38 -25.44
CA ALA A 99 38.65 32.32 -24.33
C ALA A 99 37.53 33.38 -24.42
N PRO A 100 36.76 33.59 -23.34
CA PRO A 100 35.73 34.63 -23.34
C PRO A 100 36.39 35.98 -23.64
N PRO A 101 35.76 36.84 -24.46
CA PRO A 101 36.30 38.16 -24.77
C PRO A 101 36.54 38.92 -23.46
N ALA A 102 37.69 39.60 -23.37
CA ALA A 102 38.02 40.42 -22.21
C ALA A 102 36.88 41.42 -21.97
N LEU A 103 36.24 41.33 -20.79
CA LEU A 103 35.26 42.33 -20.39
C LEU A 103 35.97 43.68 -20.37
N ALA A 104 35.41 44.64 -21.11
CA ALA A 104 35.85 46.03 -21.06
C ALA A 104 35.77 46.50 -19.60
N PRO A 105 36.77 47.24 -19.09
CA PRO A 105 36.66 47.84 -17.76
C PRO A 105 35.48 48.81 -17.77
N GLU A 106 34.45 48.51 -16.98
CA GLU A 106 33.37 49.47 -16.69
C GLU A 106 33.98 50.65 -15.95
N ALA A 107 34.35 51.69 -16.70
CA ALA A 107 34.75 52.98 -16.17
C ALA A 107 33.48 53.78 -15.85
N GLY A 108 32.93 53.59 -14.66
CA GLY A 108 31.87 54.43 -14.12
C GLY A 108 31.86 54.35 -12.59
N PRO A 109 31.86 55.49 -11.87
CA PRO A 109 31.66 55.47 -10.42
C PRO A 109 30.26 54.92 -10.14
N PHE A 110 30.17 53.82 -9.41
CA PHE A 110 28.88 53.29 -8.97
C PHE A 110 28.30 54.20 -7.88
N GLU A 111 27.08 54.71 -8.09
CA GLU A 111 26.38 55.55 -7.12
C GLU A 111 25.33 54.70 -6.39
N VAL A 112 25.48 54.56 -5.08
CA VAL A 112 24.57 53.76 -4.24
C VAL A 112 23.57 54.68 -3.56
N HIS A 113 22.29 54.54 -3.91
CA HIS A 113 21.21 55.15 -3.16
C HIS A 113 20.56 54.12 -2.24
N VAL A 114 20.84 54.22 -0.94
CA VAL A 114 20.15 53.44 0.09
C VAL A 114 18.91 54.21 0.54
N ARG A 115 17.72 53.60 0.41
CA ARG A 115 16.47 54.06 1.03
C ARG A 115 16.02 53.05 2.07
N TRP A 116 15.90 53.51 3.31
CA TRP A 116 15.29 52.74 4.40
C TRP A 116 13.79 53.06 4.48
N LYS A 117 13.02 52.05 4.89
CA LYS A 117 11.58 52.14 5.18
C LYS A 117 11.36 51.82 6.65
#